data_AF-A0A8W8P3D7-F1
#
_entry.id   AF-A0A8W8P3D7-F1
#
_cell.length_a   1.000
_cell.length_b   1.000
_cell.length_c   1.000
_cell.angle_alpha   90.00
_cell.angle_beta   90.00
_cell.angle_gamma   90.00
#
_symmetry.space_group_name_H-M   'P 1'
#
loop_
_entity.id
_entity.type
_entity.pdbx_description
1 polymer ?
#
loop_
_entity_poly.entity_id
_entity_poly.type
_entity_poly.pdbx_seq_one_letter_code
_entity_poly.pdbx_strand_id
1 'polypeptide(L)'
;MLGIKNSFDHTRCMKFAREVEVKSEKQICFRDKEAANLYEMFHTRYILHRRAYQHRVGNIIEIMISEALKMANKRILTPGKNGKKLWISKTCTDMSAYETLTDSIVDRIIWSEDATLDRAKGILENIRTRNLYKCVGHTIPPKKMDKEKVLQKYVAILKTNRSGLCKNDVIIDVVNFNYGKKDKNPIDHVCFYTKKDPNKADKRKMSEVSGLLPKKFEEQEIRFYCKKNDKTSKDEATIAFQAWCKKNNCSVIKGI
;
A
#
# COMPACT_ATOMS: atom_id res chain seq x y z
N MET A 1 -10.46 -0.96 15.38
CA MET A 1 -9.15 -0.97 16.07
C MET A 1 -8.38 -2.24 15.71
N LEU A 2 -7.05 -2.20 15.62
CA LEU A 2 -6.21 -3.30 15.12
C LEU A 2 -5.57 -4.18 16.21
N GLY A 3 -5.69 -3.82 17.50
CA GLY A 3 -5.02 -4.54 18.59
C GLY A 3 -3.49 -4.44 18.61
N ILE A 4 -2.91 -3.49 17.86
CA ILE A 4 -1.47 -3.24 17.82
C ILE A 4 -1.15 -2.09 18.78
N LYS A 5 -0.21 -2.31 19.71
CA LYS A 5 0.28 -1.25 20.61
C LYS A 5 1.03 -0.18 19.81
N ASN A 6 0.74 1.09 20.11
CA ASN A 6 1.46 2.24 19.56
C ASN A 6 2.60 2.63 20.53
N SER A 7 3.84 2.66 20.03
CA SER A 7 5.04 3.02 20.79
C SER A 7 5.36 4.51 20.77
N PHE A 8 4.73 5.30 19.90
CA PHE A 8 4.97 6.74 19.80
C PHE A 8 4.15 7.55 20.82
N ASP A 9 4.86 8.27 21.70
CA ASP A 9 4.26 9.20 22.66
C ASP A 9 4.15 10.62 22.08
N HIS A 10 3.01 10.89 21.46
CA HIS A 10 2.68 12.19 20.88
C HIS A 10 2.51 13.29 21.94
N THR A 11 1.98 12.95 23.12
CA THR A 11 1.78 13.91 24.23
C THR A 11 3.11 14.48 24.69
N ARG A 12 4.11 13.61 24.87
CA ARG A 12 5.47 14.03 25.19
C ARG A 12 6.10 14.85 24.06
N CYS A 13 5.93 14.42 22.81
CA CYS A 13 6.45 15.12 21.65
C CYS A 13 5.92 16.57 21.57
N MET A 14 4.61 16.77 21.77
CA MET A 14 3.97 18.09 21.80
C MET A 14 4.49 18.98 22.93
N LYS A 15 4.68 18.44 24.15
CA LYS A 15 5.26 19.19 25.28
C LYS A 15 6.67 19.73 25.00
N PHE A 16 7.39 19.10 24.07
CA PHE A 16 8.76 19.45 23.70
C PHE A 16 8.87 20.15 22.35
N ALA A 17 7.75 20.44 21.68
CA ALA A 17 7.70 21.23 20.46
C ALA A 17 7.82 22.74 20.78
N ARG A 18 8.49 23.49 19.91
CA ARG A 18 8.63 24.95 20.02
C ARG A 18 8.73 25.59 18.64
N GLU A 19 8.18 26.79 18.49
CA GLU A 19 8.43 27.64 17.32
C GLU A 19 9.83 28.27 17.41
N VAL A 20 10.67 28.07 16.39
CA VAL A 20 12.03 28.65 16.31
C VAL A 20 12.26 29.17 14.89
N GLU A 21 12.97 30.28 14.76
CA GLU A 21 13.34 30.83 13.45
C GLU A 21 14.43 29.98 12.78
N VAL A 22 14.17 29.55 11.55
CA VAL A 22 15.05 28.73 10.71
C VAL A 22 15.08 29.38 9.32
N LYS A 23 16.22 29.95 8.93
CA LYS A 23 16.39 30.62 7.62
C LYS A 23 15.28 31.65 7.33
N SER A 24 14.99 32.51 8.31
CA SER A 24 13.95 33.56 8.22
C SER A 24 12.51 33.06 8.16
N GLU A 25 12.27 31.77 8.43
CA GLU A 25 10.93 31.21 8.59
C GLU A 25 10.75 30.66 10.01
N LYS A 26 9.57 30.86 10.58
CA LYS A 26 9.23 30.22 11.84
C LYS A 26 8.84 28.77 11.61
N GLN A 27 9.55 27.83 12.24
CA GLN A 27 9.31 26.39 12.10
C GLN A 27 9.14 25.72 13.45
N ILE A 28 8.33 24.65 13.49
CA ILE A 28 8.24 23.78 14.66
C ILE A 28 9.55 22.99 14.77
N CYS A 29 10.26 23.22 15.87
CA CYS A 29 11.45 22.49 16.27
C CYS A 29 11.16 21.63 17.49
N PHE A 30 11.87 20.51 17.60
CA PHE A 30 11.73 19.61 18.74
C PHE A 30 12.95 19.68 19.65
N ARG A 31 12.74 19.34 20.92
CA ARG A 31 13.82 19.12 21.85
C ARG A 31 14.80 18.06 21.34
N ASP A 32 16.10 18.35 21.34
CA ASP A 32 17.18 17.44 20.93
C ASP A 32 17.02 15.97 21.38
N LYS A 33 16.68 15.74 22.65
CA LYS A 33 16.49 14.39 23.22
C LYS A 33 15.31 13.61 22.64
N GLU A 34 14.40 14.26 21.92
CA GLU A 34 13.24 13.62 21.29
C GLU A 34 13.55 13.06 19.90
N ALA A 35 14.78 13.21 19.38
CA ALA A 35 15.17 12.64 18.09
C ALA A 35 14.88 11.13 18.00
N ALA A 36 15.17 10.37 19.07
CA ALA A 36 14.87 8.94 19.12
C ALA A 36 13.35 8.65 19.10
N ASN A 37 12.55 9.46 19.79
CA ASN A 37 11.07 9.35 19.79
C ASN A 37 10.49 9.63 18.39
N LEU A 38 11.07 10.58 17.63
CA LEU A 38 10.68 10.82 16.24
C LEU A 38 11.07 9.66 15.30
N TYR A 39 12.22 9.02 15.50
CA TYR A 39 12.54 7.78 14.79
C TYR A 39 11.54 6.67 15.11
N GLU A 40 11.14 6.54 16.37
CA GLU A 40 10.12 5.59 16.79
C GLU A 40 8.78 5.86 16.10
N MET A 41 8.37 7.12 15.95
CA MET A 41 7.17 7.50 15.19
C MET A 41 7.17 6.92 13.76
N PHE A 42 8.28 7.07 13.03
CA PHE A 42 8.39 6.54 11.66
C PHE A 42 8.51 5.01 11.65
N HIS A 43 9.13 4.42 12.67
CA HIS A 43 9.17 2.97 12.85
C HIS A 43 7.77 2.38 13.11
N THR A 44 6.99 2.99 14.01
CA THR A 44 5.59 2.63 14.25
C THR A 44 4.78 2.72 12.96
N ARG A 45 4.92 3.82 12.20
CA ARG A 45 4.25 3.97 10.90
C ARG A 45 4.62 2.83 9.95
N TYR A 46 5.90 2.51 9.83
CA TYR A 46 6.37 1.38 9.02
C TYR A 46 5.75 0.05 9.46
N ILE A 47 5.71 -0.24 10.77
CA ILE A 47 5.09 -1.45 11.32
C ILE A 47 3.60 -1.52 10.98
N LEU A 48 2.85 -0.43 11.15
CA LEU A 48 1.42 -0.38 10.86
C LEU A 48 1.14 -0.64 9.38
N HIS A 49 1.95 -0.05 8.48
CA HIS A 49 1.86 -0.35 7.06
C HIS A 49 2.14 -1.83 6.77
N ARG A 50 3.23 -2.37 7.32
CA ARG A 50 3.65 -3.75 7.03
C ARG A 50 2.69 -4.80 7.60
N ARG A 51 2.14 -4.58 8.78
CA ARG A 51 1.27 -5.55 9.47
C ARG A 51 -0.21 -5.41 9.13
N ALA A 52 -0.68 -4.20 8.82
CA ALA A 52 -2.10 -3.92 8.68
C ALA A 52 -2.44 -3.29 7.32
N TYR A 53 -1.99 -2.06 7.06
CA TYR A 53 -2.47 -1.28 5.91
C TYR A 53 -2.06 -1.85 4.55
N GLN A 54 -0.98 -2.64 4.53
CA GLN A 54 -0.52 -3.35 3.35
C GLN A 54 -0.53 -4.85 3.59
N HIS A 55 -1.43 -5.35 4.44
CA HIS A 55 -1.56 -6.77 4.64
C HIS A 55 -1.96 -7.44 3.32
N ARG A 56 -1.24 -8.48 2.91
CA ARG A 56 -1.41 -9.14 1.60
C ARG A 56 -2.85 -9.58 1.29
N VAL A 57 -3.62 -9.96 2.32
CA VAL A 57 -5.03 -10.35 2.16
C VAL A 57 -5.95 -9.13 2.11
N GLY A 58 -5.61 -8.03 2.78
CA GLY A 58 -6.32 -6.76 2.62
C GLY A 58 -6.15 -6.23 1.20
N ASN A 59 -4.89 -6.11 0.74
CA ASN A 59 -4.57 -5.64 -0.61
C ASN A 59 -5.26 -6.46 -1.71
N ILE A 60 -5.32 -7.79 -1.59
CA ILE A 60 -5.98 -8.60 -2.63
C ILE A 60 -7.49 -8.40 -2.65
N ILE A 61 -8.12 -8.15 -1.50
CA ILE A 61 -9.54 -7.79 -1.42
C ILE A 61 -9.77 -6.43 -2.07
N GLU A 62 -8.92 -5.43 -1.77
CA GLU A 62 -8.99 -4.10 -2.41
C GLU A 62 -8.85 -4.19 -3.93
N ILE A 63 -7.94 -5.05 -4.43
CA ILE A 63 -7.79 -5.33 -5.87
C ILE A 63 -9.07 -5.95 -6.43
N MET A 64 -9.66 -6.94 -5.76
CA MET A 64 -10.91 -7.58 -6.19
C MET A 64 -12.07 -6.57 -6.22
N ILE A 65 -12.24 -5.75 -5.18
CA ILE A 65 -13.25 -4.67 -5.14
C ILE A 65 -13.02 -3.69 -6.29
N SER A 66 -11.77 -3.28 -6.52
CA SER A 66 -11.41 -2.38 -7.63
C SER A 66 -11.74 -2.98 -9.00
N GLU A 67 -11.55 -4.28 -9.20
CA GLU A 67 -11.96 -4.98 -10.43
C GLU A 67 -13.48 -4.98 -10.60
N ALA A 68 -14.24 -5.29 -9.54
CA ALA A 68 -15.70 -5.23 -9.57
C ALA A 68 -16.22 -3.82 -9.87
N LEU A 69 -15.67 -2.78 -9.22
CA LEU A 69 -16.04 -1.39 -9.46
C LEU A 69 -15.74 -0.93 -10.90
N LYS A 70 -14.61 -1.36 -11.48
CA LYS A 70 -14.29 -1.07 -12.89
C LYS A 70 -15.30 -1.70 -13.86
N MET A 71 -15.74 -2.92 -13.58
CA MET A 71 -16.77 -3.61 -14.37
C MET A 71 -18.13 -2.92 -14.22
N ALA A 72 -18.47 -2.46 -13.01
CA ALA A 72 -19.73 -1.80 -12.71
C ALA A 72 -19.79 -0.32 -13.11
N ASN A 73 -18.66 0.29 -13.47
CA ASN A 73 -18.48 1.74 -13.58
C ASN A 73 -19.59 2.47 -14.36
N LYS A 74 -19.97 1.95 -15.53
CA LYS A 74 -20.97 2.58 -16.42
C LYS A 74 -22.41 2.14 -16.15
N ARG A 75 -22.60 1.14 -15.28
CA ARG A 75 -23.91 0.51 -15.01
C ARG A 75 -24.53 1.05 -13.74
N ILE A 76 -23.74 1.22 -12.69
CA ILE A 76 -24.19 1.89 -11.48
C ILE A 76 -24.06 3.39 -11.66
N LEU A 77 -25.21 4.05 -11.73
CA LEU A 77 -25.32 5.49 -11.91
C LEU A 77 -25.69 6.17 -10.60
N THR A 78 -25.03 7.30 -10.33
CA THR A 78 -25.30 8.14 -9.16
C THR A 78 -25.85 9.49 -9.62
N PRO A 79 -26.99 9.96 -9.07
CA PRO A 79 -27.52 11.29 -9.39
C PRO A 79 -26.58 12.39 -8.90
N GLY A 80 -26.23 13.32 -9.78
CA GLY A 80 -25.52 14.55 -9.47
C GLY A 80 -26.42 15.78 -9.51
N LYS A 81 -25.81 16.95 -9.66
CA LYS A 81 -26.53 18.23 -9.76
C LYS A 81 -27.58 18.17 -10.89
N ASN A 82 -28.76 18.72 -10.61
CA ASN A 82 -29.92 18.74 -11.52
C ASN A 82 -30.35 17.34 -12.03
N GLY A 83 -30.09 16.28 -11.25
CA GLY A 83 -30.47 14.91 -11.59
C GLY A 83 -29.60 14.26 -12.68
N LYS A 84 -28.48 14.88 -13.08
CA LYS A 84 -27.55 14.31 -14.06
C LYS A 84 -26.95 13.01 -13.51
N LYS A 85 -27.23 11.88 -14.16
CA LYS A 85 -26.69 10.58 -13.76
C LYS A 85 -25.22 10.44 -14.18
N LEU A 86 -24.35 10.14 -13.22
CA LEU A 86 -22.91 9.97 -13.43
C LEU A 86 -22.45 8.55 -13.14
N TRP A 87 -21.47 8.10 -13.90
CA TRP A 87 -20.76 6.84 -13.69
C TRP A 87 -19.92 6.91 -12.41
N ILE A 88 -19.57 5.77 -11.82
CA ILE A 88 -18.79 5.70 -10.57
C ILE A 88 -17.54 6.60 -10.66
N SER A 89 -16.75 6.47 -11.71
CA SER A 89 -15.51 7.22 -11.92
C SER A 89 -15.68 8.70 -12.28
N LYS A 90 -16.91 9.15 -12.55
CA LYS A 90 -17.22 10.55 -12.89
C LYS A 90 -17.86 11.32 -11.74
N THR A 91 -18.24 10.64 -10.66
CA THR A 91 -18.77 11.27 -9.44
C THR A 91 -17.84 12.34 -8.87
N CYS A 92 -16.52 12.17 -8.95
CA CYS A 92 -15.55 13.16 -8.47
C CYS A 92 -15.61 14.53 -9.19
N THR A 93 -16.36 14.64 -10.29
CA THR A 93 -16.58 15.89 -11.03
C THR A 93 -17.84 16.66 -10.60
N ASP A 94 -18.63 16.09 -9.67
CA ASP A 94 -19.89 16.66 -9.19
C ASP A 94 -20.08 16.30 -7.71
N MET A 95 -20.06 17.31 -6.82
CA MET A 95 -20.11 17.06 -5.37
C MET A 95 -21.43 16.44 -4.91
N SER A 96 -22.56 16.74 -5.56
CA SER A 96 -23.84 16.11 -5.23
C SER A 96 -23.83 14.61 -5.52
N ALA A 97 -23.15 14.20 -6.60
CA ALA A 97 -22.93 12.78 -6.87
C ALA A 97 -21.85 12.16 -5.98
N TYR A 98 -20.79 12.90 -5.65
CA TYR A 98 -19.68 12.39 -4.85
C TYR A 98 -20.08 12.12 -3.39
N GLU A 99 -20.89 12.99 -2.79
CA GLU A 99 -21.38 12.84 -1.43
C GLU A 99 -22.14 11.51 -1.20
N THR A 100 -22.86 11.05 -2.22
CA THR A 100 -23.64 9.80 -2.15
C THR A 100 -22.85 8.57 -2.62
N LEU A 101 -21.60 8.75 -3.08
CA LEU A 101 -20.70 7.63 -3.39
C LEU A 101 -19.99 7.16 -2.12
N THR A 102 -20.63 6.22 -1.42
CA THR A 102 -20.11 5.58 -0.21
C THR A 102 -19.87 4.09 -0.42
N ASP A 103 -19.42 3.39 0.63
CA ASP A 103 -19.22 1.93 0.62
C ASP A 103 -20.49 1.14 0.26
N SER A 104 -21.68 1.76 0.38
CA SER A 104 -22.96 1.22 -0.13
C SER A 104 -22.93 0.86 -1.62
N ILE A 105 -21.95 1.36 -2.39
CA ILE A 105 -21.73 0.98 -3.79
C ILE A 105 -21.55 -0.53 -3.96
N VAL A 106 -20.96 -1.22 -2.98
CA VAL A 106 -20.79 -2.67 -2.99
C VAL A 106 -22.16 -3.35 -3.01
N ASP A 107 -23.04 -2.95 -2.09
CA ASP A 107 -24.38 -3.51 -1.99
C ASP A 107 -25.24 -3.15 -3.22
N ARG A 108 -25.12 -1.92 -3.74
CA ARG A 108 -25.77 -1.49 -4.99
C ARG A 108 -25.39 -2.36 -6.18
N ILE A 109 -24.16 -2.86 -6.25
CA ILE A 109 -23.72 -3.78 -7.31
C ILE A 109 -24.32 -5.17 -7.07
N ILE A 110 -24.23 -5.68 -5.84
CA ILE A 110 -24.71 -7.02 -5.47
C ILE A 110 -26.22 -7.15 -5.71
N TRP A 111 -27.01 -6.16 -5.30
CA TRP A 111 -28.48 -6.18 -5.39
C TRP A 111 -29.04 -5.69 -6.72
N SER A 112 -28.20 -5.24 -7.66
CA SER A 112 -28.68 -4.82 -8.97
C SER A 112 -29.26 -6.01 -9.73
N GLU A 113 -30.38 -5.83 -10.43
CA GLU A 113 -30.96 -6.85 -11.31
C GLU A 113 -30.31 -6.86 -12.71
N ASP A 114 -29.40 -5.92 -13.00
CA ASP A 114 -28.72 -5.82 -14.29
C ASP A 114 -27.76 -7.02 -14.49
N ALA A 115 -28.10 -7.93 -15.41
CA ALA A 115 -27.30 -9.11 -15.76
C ALA A 115 -25.90 -8.75 -16.29
N THR A 116 -25.71 -7.54 -16.83
CA THR A 116 -24.38 -7.08 -17.28
C THR A 116 -23.40 -6.89 -16.12
N LEU A 117 -23.88 -6.87 -14.88
CA LEU A 117 -23.09 -6.80 -13.65
C LEU A 117 -22.72 -8.17 -13.06
N ASP A 118 -23.16 -9.29 -13.64
CA ASP A 118 -23.00 -10.61 -13.02
C ASP A 118 -21.54 -10.97 -12.73
N ARG A 119 -20.62 -10.55 -13.60
CA ARG A 119 -19.18 -10.74 -13.36
C ARG A 119 -18.68 -9.91 -12.17
N ALA A 120 -19.16 -8.67 -12.02
CA ALA A 120 -18.81 -7.80 -10.89
C ALA A 120 -19.39 -8.37 -9.59
N LYS A 121 -20.66 -8.80 -9.60
CA LYS A 121 -21.32 -9.49 -8.48
C LYS A 121 -20.55 -10.74 -8.07
N GLY A 122 -20.18 -11.59 -9.02
CA GLY A 122 -19.41 -12.80 -8.75
C GLY A 122 -18.07 -12.52 -8.06
N ILE A 123 -17.38 -11.43 -8.40
CA ILE A 123 -16.15 -11.03 -7.69
C ILE A 123 -16.45 -10.62 -6.24
N LEU A 124 -17.51 -9.84 -6.01
CA LEU A 124 -17.89 -9.40 -4.67
C LEU A 124 -18.39 -10.58 -3.80
N GLU A 125 -19.15 -11.51 -4.37
CA GLU A 125 -19.56 -12.74 -3.68
C GLU A 125 -18.39 -13.66 -3.35
N ASN A 126 -17.38 -13.74 -4.23
CA ASN A 126 -16.13 -14.42 -3.93
C ASN A 126 -15.41 -13.80 -2.71
N ILE A 127 -15.50 -12.48 -2.50
CA ILE A 127 -14.96 -11.85 -1.29
C ILE A 127 -15.78 -12.28 -0.07
N ARG A 128 -17.12 -12.22 -0.13
CA ARG A 128 -18.03 -12.59 0.97
C ARG A 128 -17.84 -14.05 1.40
N THR A 129 -17.64 -14.95 0.44
CA THR A 129 -17.42 -16.40 0.67
C THR A 129 -15.95 -16.78 0.89
N ARG A 130 -15.05 -15.80 0.97
CA ARG A 130 -13.60 -15.99 1.15
C ARG A 130 -12.90 -16.78 0.03
N ASN A 131 -13.53 -16.87 -1.14
CA ASN A 131 -12.95 -17.40 -2.38
C ASN A 131 -12.02 -16.36 -3.05
N LEU A 132 -10.99 -15.91 -2.32
CA LEU A 132 -10.06 -14.88 -2.77
C LEU A 132 -9.02 -15.41 -3.76
N TYR A 133 -8.49 -14.51 -4.59
CA TYR A 133 -7.26 -14.78 -5.36
C TYR A 133 -6.11 -15.14 -4.42
N LYS A 134 -5.26 -16.09 -4.82
CA LYS A 134 -4.25 -16.69 -3.94
C LYS A 134 -2.88 -16.09 -4.17
N CYS A 135 -2.24 -15.66 -3.08
CA CYS A 135 -0.83 -15.26 -3.09
C CYS A 135 0.04 -16.51 -3.24
N VAL A 136 0.78 -16.63 -4.35
CA VAL A 136 1.70 -17.75 -4.58
C VAL A 136 3.09 -17.49 -4.00
N GLY A 137 3.40 -16.23 -3.72
CA GLY A 137 4.65 -15.84 -3.09
C GLY A 137 4.90 -14.35 -3.17
N HIS A 138 5.94 -13.91 -2.46
CA HIS A 138 6.42 -12.55 -2.52
C HIS A 138 7.94 -12.47 -2.41
N THR A 139 8.49 -11.32 -2.78
CA THR A 139 9.92 -11.04 -2.73
C THR A 139 10.20 -9.60 -2.36
N ILE A 140 11.40 -9.34 -1.86
CA ILE A 140 11.94 -8.01 -1.61
C ILE A 140 13.13 -7.84 -2.57
N PRO A 141 12.95 -7.16 -3.73
CA PRO A 141 14.01 -7.01 -4.69
C PRO A 141 15.12 -6.08 -4.15
N PRO A 142 16.39 -6.27 -4.55
CA PRO A 142 17.50 -5.43 -4.11
C PRO A 142 17.43 -3.99 -4.64
N LYS A 143 16.69 -3.79 -5.74
CA LYS A 143 16.44 -2.51 -6.40
C LYS A 143 14.97 -2.40 -6.75
N LYS A 144 14.45 -1.18 -6.77
CA LYS A 144 13.07 -0.89 -7.15
C LYS A 144 12.78 -1.37 -8.57
N MET A 145 11.66 -2.05 -8.75
CA MET A 145 11.21 -2.57 -10.04
C MET A 145 9.87 -1.96 -10.42
N ASP A 146 9.65 -1.82 -11.73
CA ASP A 146 8.38 -1.38 -12.31
C ASP A 146 7.39 -2.55 -12.42
N LYS A 147 6.12 -2.29 -12.06
CA LYS A 147 5.06 -3.30 -12.01
C LYS A 147 4.81 -3.95 -13.37
N GLU A 148 4.74 -3.18 -14.45
CA GLU A 148 4.44 -3.71 -15.77
C GLU A 148 5.62 -4.54 -16.30
N LYS A 149 6.87 -4.09 -16.07
CA LYS A 149 8.07 -4.89 -16.40
C LYS A 149 8.13 -6.22 -15.64
N VAL A 150 7.76 -6.22 -14.35
CA VAL A 150 7.66 -7.44 -13.54
C VAL A 150 6.63 -8.40 -14.15
N LEU A 151 5.42 -7.89 -14.43
CA LEU A 151 4.32 -8.67 -15.02
C LEU A 151 4.72 -9.25 -16.38
N GLN A 152 5.31 -8.45 -17.27
CA GLN A 152 5.76 -8.91 -18.59
C GLN A 152 6.77 -10.05 -18.48
N LYS A 153 7.79 -9.92 -17.63
CA LYS A 153 8.79 -10.97 -17.40
C LYS A 153 8.18 -12.23 -16.79
N TYR A 154 7.23 -12.07 -15.87
CA TYR A 154 6.54 -13.18 -15.23
C TYR A 154 5.66 -13.95 -16.22
N VAL A 155 4.89 -13.24 -17.05
CA VAL A 155 4.09 -13.84 -18.13
C VAL A 155 4.96 -14.52 -19.19
N ALA A 156 6.14 -13.98 -19.50
CA ALA A 156 7.08 -14.64 -20.40
C ALA A 156 7.55 -16.00 -19.84
N ILE A 157 7.81 -16.08 -18.52
CA ILE A 157 8.18 -17.35 -17.87
C ILE A 157 7.01 -18.34 -17.88
N LEU A 158 5.78 -17.89 -17.61
CA LEU A 158 4.59 -18.76 -17.71
C LEU A 158 4.48 -19.39 -19.11
N LYS A 159 4.72 -18.60 -20.17
CA LYS A 159 4.73 -19.09 -21.55
C LYS A 159 5.87 -20.09 -21.81
N THR A 160 7.09 -19.80 -21.36
CA THR A 160 8.23 -20.71 -21.51
C THR A 160 7.98 -22.04 -20.80
N ASN A 161 7.30 -22.02 -19.66
CA ASN A 161 6.93 -23.21 -18.89
C ASN A 161 5.71 -23.95 -19.48
N ARG A 162 5.14 -23.49 -20.60
CA ARG A 162 3.91 -24.03 -21.20
C ARG A 162 2.73 -24.11 -20.22
N SER A 163 2.64 -23.15 -19.30
CA SER A 163 1.54 -23.03 -18.34
C SER A 163 0.21 -22.72 -19.03
N GLY A 164 -0.90 -23.19 -18.47
CA GLY A 164 -2.27 -22.83 -18.87
C GLY A 164 -2.72 -21.44 -18.40
N LEU A 165 -1.85 -20.66 -17.75
CA LEU A 165 -2.14 -19.32 -17.25
C LEU A 165 -1.75 -18.23 -18.25
N CYS A 166 -2.60 -17.21 -18.36
CA CYS A 166 -2.33 -16.02 -19.15
C CYS A 166 -2.19 -14.75 -18.28
N LYS A 167 -1.94 -13.59 -18.93
CA LYS A 167 -1.82 -12.29 -18.25
C LYS A 167 -3.03 -11.96 -17.37
N ASN A 168 -4.23 -12.39 -17.76
CA ASN A 168 -5.46 -12.09 -17.03
C ASN A 168 -5.67 -12.99 -15.80
N ASP A 169 -4.94 -14.10 -15.70
CA ASP A 169 -5.06 -15.07 -14.61
C ASP A 169 -4.14 -14.75 -13.43
N VAL A 170 -3.28 -13.75 -13.57
CA VAL A 170 -2.26 -13.40 -12.57
C VAL A 170 -2.29 -11.93 -12.21
N ILE A 171 -1.88 -11.61 -10.99
CA ILE A 171 -1.77 -10.24 -10.50
C ILE A 171 -0.38 -10.04 -9.89
N ILE A 172 0.22 -8.90 -10.20
CA ILE A 172 1.40 -8.38 -9.51
C ILE A 172 0.96 -7.20 -8.64
N ASP A 173 1.16 -7.32 -7.34
CA ASP A 173 1.03 -6.20 -6.39
C ASP A 173 2.43 -5.72 -6.00
N VAL A 174 2.66 -4.41 -6.09
CA VAL A 174 3.96 -3.78 -5.80
C VAL A 174 3.74 -2.77 -4.69
N VAL A 175 4.25 -3.07 -3.51
CA VAL A 175 4.11 -2.25 -2.30
C VAL A 175 5.45 -1.61 -1.99
N ASN A 176 5.45 -0.31 -1.72
CA ASN A 176 6.65 0.40 -1.28
C ASN A 176 6.50 0.79 0.20
N PHE A 177 7.43 0.37 1.03
CA PHE A 177 7.50 0.74 2.44
C PHE A 177 8.61 1.76 2.63
N ASN A 178 8.31 2.88 3.29
CA ASN A 178 9.29 3.90 3.58
C ASN A 178 8.96 4.71 4.83
N TYR A 179 9.88 5.57 5.26
CA TYR A 179 9.70 6.49 6.39
C TYR A 179 8.97 7.79 5.99
N GLY A 180 8.14 7.76 4.95
CA GLY A 180 7.30 8.90 4.52
C GLY A 180 7.99 9.88 3.57
N LYS A 181 9.30 9.71 3.28
CA LYS A 181 10.05 10.57 2.35
C LYS A 181 10.86 9.77 1.31
N LYS A 182 10.23 8.75 0.71
CA LYS A 182 10.90 7.81 -0.22
C LYS A 182 12.17 7.25 0.43
N ASP A 183 13.30 7.26 -0.26
CA ASP A 183 14.59 6.75 0.17
C ASP A 183 15.35 7.66 1.15
N LYS A 184 14.79 8.83 1.50
CA LYS A 184 15.43 9.81 2.39
C LYS A 184 15.02 9.61 3.85
N ASN A 185 15.96 9.86 4.76
CA ASN A 185 15.68 9.96 6.18
C ASN A 185 14.83 11.22 6.47
N PRO A 186 13.59 11.09 6.98
CA PRO A 186 12.79 12.28 7.29
C PRO A 186 13.38 13.11 8.43
N ILE A 187 14.18 12.52 9.34
CA ILE A 187 14.76 13.22 10.49
C ILE A 187 15.80 14.27 10.09
N ASP A 188 16.48 14.09 8.94
CA ASP A 188 17.40 15.10 8.40
C ASP A 188 16.67 16.41 8.04
N HIS A 189 15.36 16.34 7.83
CA HIS A 189 14.50 17.48 7.52
C HIS A 189 13.85 18.10 8.77
N VAL A 190 14.03 17.52 9.95
CA VAL A 190 13.56 18.08 11.22
C VAL A 190 14.61 19.03 11.80
N CYS A 191 14.17 20.09 12.47
CA CYS A 191 15.03 21.00 13.22
C CYS A 191 14.83 20.76 14.72
N PHE A 192 15.92 20.89 15.47
CA PHE A 192 15.95 20.62 16.91
C PHE A 192 16.46 21.84 17.68
N TYR A 193 16.19 21.91 18.98
CA TYR A 193 16.78 22.91 19.89
C TYR A 193 17.33 22.24 21.16
N THR A 194 18.30 22.89 21.80
CA THR A 194 18.96 22.39 23.02
C THR A 194 18.51 23.15 24.27
N LYS A 195 18.96 22.75 25.47
CA LYS A 195 18.39 23.26 26.76
C LYS A 195 18.99 24.60 27.05
N LYS A 196 20.25 24.71 26.68
CA LYS A 196 21.08 25.90 26.75
C LYS A 196 20.56 26.95 25.75
N ASP A 197 20.24 26.53 24.52
CA ASP A 197 19.84 27.44 23.44
C ASP A 197 18.42 27.12 22.92
N PRO A 198 17.37 27.53 23.65
CA PRO A 198 15.98 27.20 23.33
C PRO A 198 15.44 27.81 22.03
N ASN A 199 16.06 28.90 21.56
CA ASN A 199 15.63 29.69 20.40
C ASN A 199 16.57 29.54 19.21
N LYS A 200 17.50 28.58 19.26
CA LYS A 200 18.42 28.27 18.17
C LYS A 200 18.09 26.91 17.61
N ALA A 201 17.82 26.86 16.32
CA ALA A 201 17.60 25.61 15.61
C ALA A 201 18.94 24.99 15.19
N ASP A 202 19.01 23.67 15.31
CA ASP A 202 20.13 22.86 14.85
C ASP A 202 19.64 21.57 14.21
N LYS A 203 20.52 20.94 13.42
CA LYS A 203 20.30 19.62 12.83
C LYS A 203 20.93 18.54 13.69
N ARG A 204 20.35 17.35 13.65
CA ARG A 204 20.91 16.17 14.32
C ARG A 204 21.26 15.14 13.26
N LYS A 205 22.51 14.68 13.28
CA LYS A 205 22.94 13.59 12.39
C LYS A 205 22.47 12.27 12.98
N MET A 206 22.10 11.32 12.12
CA MET A 206 21.69 9.97 12.55
C MET A 206 22.73 9.30 13.47
N SER A 207 24.03 9.49 13.19
CA SER A 207 25.14 8.96 13.99
C SER A 207 25.19 9.51 15.41
N GLU A 208 24.63 10.70 15.65
CA GLU A 208 24.54 11.32 16.99
C GLU A 208 23.33 10.81 17.77
N VAL A 209 22.43 10.05 17.13
CA VAL A 209 21.24 9.47 17.75
C VAL A 209 21.50 8.02 18.14
N SER A 210 21.85 7.16 17.17
CA SER A 210 22.18 5.75 17.44
C SER A 210 22.79 5.05 16.22
N GLY A 211 23.75 4.15 16.46
CA GLY A 211 24.31 3.26 15.44
C GLY A 211 23.40 2.09 15.03
N LEU A 212 22.28 1.89 15.72
CA LEU A 212 21.31 0.82 15.45
C LEU A 212 20.14 1.27 14.56
N LEU A 213 20.17 2.50 14.07
CA LEU A 213 19.14 3.04 13.18
C LEU A 213 19.22 2.43 11.76
N PRO A 214 18.11 2.42 11.00
CA PRO A 214 18.10 1.90 9.64
C PRO A 214 19.10 2.64 8.73
N LYS A 215 19.82 1.87 7.90
CA LYS A 215 20.70 2.42 6.84
C LYS A 215 19.95 2.70 5.53
N LYS A 216 18.74 2.14 5.36
CA LYS A 216 17.86 2.32 4.21
C LYS A 216 16.49 2.75 4.70
N PHE A 217 15.88 3.72 4.01
CA PHE A 217 14.58 4.30 4.38
C PHE A 217 13.45 3.96 3.40
N GLU A 218 13.74 3.20 2.35
CA GLU A 218 12.75 2.64 1.41
C GLU A 218 13.10 1.19 1.08
N GLU A 219 12.08 0.34 1.06
CA GLU A 219 12.12 -1.01 0.52
C GLU A 219 10.85 -1.28 -0.32
N GLN A 220 10.93 -2.26 -1.21
CA GLN A 220 9.81 -2.68 -2.04
C GLN A 220 9.49 -4.14 -1.75
N GLU A 221 8.21 -4.48 -1.71
CA GLU A 221 7.74 -5.87 -1.67
C GLU A 221 6.89 -6.11 -2.92
N ILE A 222 7.20 -7.19 -3.65
CA ILE A 222 6.46 -7.60 -4.85
C ILE A 222 5.75 -8.91 -4.54
N ARG A 223 4.44 -8.92 -4.68
CA ARG A 223 3.58 -10.08 -4.40
C ARG A 223 2.96 -10.58 -5.69
N PHE A 224 2.96 -11.89 -5.84
CA PHE A 224 2.47 -12.61 -7.01
C PHE A 224 1.20 -13.36 -6.61
N TYR A 225 0.11 -13.13 -7.34
CA TYR A 225 -1.16 -13.80 -7.09
C TYR A 225 -1.65 -14.55 -8.33
N CYS A 226 -2.35 -15.66 -8.10
CA CYS A 226 -3.12 -16.40 -9.09
C CYS A 226 -4.61 -16.20 -8.84
N LYS A 227 -5.37 -15.88 -9.88
CA LYS A 227 -6.83 -15.73 -9.80
C LYS A 227 -7.56 -17.07 -9.78
N LYS A 228 -6.96 -18.11 -10.39
CA LYS A 228 -7.50 -19.46 -10.42
C LYS A 228 -7.12 -20.21 -9.15
N ASN A 229 -8.11 -20.85 -8.52
CA ASN A 229 -7.96 -21.51 -7.22
C ASN A 229 -7.69 -23.01 -7.29
N ASP A 230 -7.77 -23.61 -8.48
CA ASP A 230 -7.41 -25.00 -8.70
C ASP A 230 -5.92 -25.26 -8.42
N LYS A 231 -5.60 -26.51 -8.06
CA LYS A 231 -4.26 -26.89 -7.62
C LYS A 231 -3.22 -26.69 -8.73
N THR A 232 -3.53 -27.13 -9.95
CA THR A 232 -2.65 -27.04 -11.12
C THR A 232 -2.24 -25.60 -11.40
N SER A 233 -3.20 -24.68 -11.51
CA SER A 233 -2.94 -23.25 -11.73
C SER A 233 -2.05 -22.64 -10.65
N LYS A 234 -2.28 -22.97 -9.37
CA LYS A 234 -1.45 -22.45 -8.27
C LYS A 234 -0.02 -22.98 -8.33
N ASP A 235 0.15 -24.24 -8.71
CA ASP A 235 1.46 -24.87 -8.82
C ASP A 235 2.24 -24.28 -9.99
N GLU A 236 1.62 -24.10 -11.16
CA GLU A 236 2.22 -23.44 -12.32
C GLU A 236 2.66 -22.00 -12.02
N ALA A 237 1.80 -21.22 -11.35
CA ALA A 237 2.12 -19.86 -10.90
C ALA A 237 3.28 -19.85 -9.89
N THR A 238 3.30 -20.80 -8.95
CA THR A 238 4.37 -20.91 -7.95
C THR A 238 5.72 -21.25 -8.61
N ILE A 239 5.73 -22.19 -9.56
CA ILE A 239 6.94 -22.57 -10.31
C ILE A 239 7.46 -21.37 -11.11
N ALA A 240 6.58 -20.65 -11.81
CA ALA A 240 6.97 -19.45 -12.55
C ALA A 240 7.51 -18.35 -11.62
N PHE A 241 6.94 -18.20 -10.42
CA PHE A 241 7.39 -17.21 -9.44
C PHE A 241 8.80 -17.53 -8.95
N GLN A 242 9.08 -18.79 -8.61
CA GLN A 242 10.41 -19.24 -8.19
C GLN A 242 11.45 -19.04 -9.31
N ALA A 243 11.10 -19.39 -10.55
CA ALA A 243 11.96 -19.16 -11.71
C ALA A 243 12.20 -17.66 -11.95
N TRP A 244 11.18 -16.82 -11.78
CA TRP A 244 11.30 -15.37 -11.88
C TRP A 244 12.26 -14.82 -10.82
N CYS A 245 12.13 -15.24 -9.56
CA CYS A 245 13.02 -14.81 -8.49
C CYS A 245 14.47 -15.24 -8.75
N LYS A 246 14.69 -16.49 -9.18
CA LYS A 246 16.03 -17.00 -9.54
C LYS A 246 16.66 -16.17 -10.66
N LYS A 247 15.91 -15.82 -11.71
CA LYS A 247 16.42 -15.03 -12.85
C LYS A 247 16.74 -13.58 -12.50
N ASN A 248 16.10 -13.01 -11.47
CA ASN A 248 16.30 -11.62 -11.07
C ASN A 248 17.09 -11.49 -9.75
N ASN A 249 17.73 -12.56 -9.28
CA ASN A 249 18.49 -12.60 -8.01
C ASN A 249 17.69 -12.05 -6.81
N CYS A 250 16.41 -12.43 -6.74
CA CYS A 250 15.48 -11.99 -5.70
C CYS A 250 15.23 -13.12 -4.71
N SER A 251 14.94 -12.78 -3.45
CA SER A 251 14.61 -13.76 -2.41
C SER A 251 13.27 -14.44 -2.70
N VAL A 252 13.11 -15.70 -2.31
CA VAL A 252 11.82 -16.41 -2.42
C VAL A 252 11.20 -16.49 -1.04
N ILE A 253 10.10 -15.78 -0.84
CA ILE A 253 9.33 -15.86 0.41
C ILE A 253 7.97 -16.48 0.08
N LYS A 254 7.74 -17.69 0.57
CA LYS A 254 6.53 -18.46 0.27
C LYS A 254 5.29 -17.71 0.75
N GLY A 255 4.23 -17.74 -0.06
CA GLY A 255 2.90 -17.37 0.39
C GLY A 255 2.38 -18.47 1.30
N ILE A 256 2.18 -18.17 2.59
CA ILE A 256 1.37 -19.01 3.50
C ILE A 256 -0.10 -18.91 3.09
#